data_AF-A0A2I4CT56-F1
#
_entry.id   AF-A0A2I4CT56-F1
#
_cell.length_a   1.000
_cell.length_b   1.000
_cell.length_c   1.000
_cell.angle_alpha   90.00
_cell.angle_beta   90.00
_cell.angle_gamma   90.00
#
_symmetry.space_group_name_H-M   'P 1'
#
loop_
_entity.id
_entity.type
_entity.pdbx_description
1 polymer ?
#
loop_
_entity_poly.entity_id
_entity_poly.type
_entity_poly.pdbx_seq_one_letter_code
_entity_poly.pdbx_strand_id
1 'polypeptide(L)'
;MMHYEGLNFKEDWKLLTILIGMNDICGYCGDKAHFSANNYIDRITHSLDMLMDKVPRMIVNMVQIMPLQLLREMRKPFTQCPLLRFTCQCMTTTKSDSPELYELVEVNLEYQKRLEEVLSSGRFFKKDFAVVLQPFLMHTSVPRKPNGKVDLTYFSLDCFHLSVKGHEELAKGLWNNMFEPVGQKTTVRSYPTRLRCPPAEHPYIYTRPQ
;
A
#
# COMPACT_ATOMS: atom_id res chain seq x y z
N MET A 1 10.10 23.89 -17.32
CA MET A 1 10.16 23.30 -15.96
C MET A 1 10.53 24.40 -15.00
N MET A 2 9.82 24.54 -13.88
CA MET A 2 10.21 25.49 -12.83
C MET A 2 11.56 25.06 -12.24
N HIS A 3 12.57 25.92 -12.33
CA HIS A 3 13.85 25.71 -11.67
C HIS A 3 13.72 26.20 -10.22
N TYR A 4 13.78 25.25 -9.28
CA TYR A 4 13.92 25.56 -7.87
C TYR A 4 15.42 25.63 -7.54
N GLU A 5 15.83 26.73 -6.92
CA GLU A 5 17.22 26.94 -6.54
C GLU A 5 17.70 25.84 -5.59
N GLY A 6 18.88 25.26 -5.85
CA GLY A 6 19.42 24.15 -5.07
C GLY A 6 18.89 22.75 -5.41
N LEU A 7 17.94 22.61 -6.35
CA LEU A 7 17.45 21.30 -6.82
C LEU A 7 17.95 20.98 -8.22
N ASN A 8 18.55 19.81 -8.38
CA ASN A 8 19.05 19.27 -9.64
C ASN A 8 18.35 17.95 -10.01
N PHE A 9 17.46 18.01 -10.99
CA PHE A 9 16.73 16.83 -11.45
C PHE A 9 17.63 15.70 -12.00
N LYS A 10 18.88 15.95 -12.43
CA LYS A 10 19.77 14.87 -12.89
C LYS A 10 20.57 14.25 -11.75
N GLU A 11 21.01 15.09 -10.81
CA GLU A 11 21.97 14.69 -9.78
C GLU A 11 21.35 14.35 -8.42
N ASP A 12 20.17 14.86 -8.10
CA ASP A 12 19.56 14.60 -6.79
C ASP A 12 18.81 13.27 -6.78
N TRP A 13 18.82 12.57 -5.65
CA TRP A 13 17.98 11.38 -5.47
C TRP A 13 16.50 11.77 -5.30
N LYS A 14 15.59 11.05 -5.96
CA LYS A 14 14.14 11.18 -5.79
C LYS A 14 13.62 9.97 -5.04
N LEU A 15 12.74 10.22 -4.09
CA LEU A 15 11.97 9.18 -3.42
C LEU A 15 10.52 9.25 -3.89
N LEU A 16 10.07 8.21 -4.59
CA LEU A 16 8.67 8.07 -4.99
C LEU A 16 8.02 6.99 -4.13
N THR A 17 6.79 7.22 -3.65
CA THR A 17 6.00 6.20 -2.97
C THR A 17 4.76 5.91 -3.80
N ILE A 18 4.54 4.64 -4.13
CA ILE A 18 3.39 4.16 -4.89
C ILE A 18 2.55 3.28 -3.97
N LEU A 19 1.30 3.67 -3.75
CA LEU A 19 0.26 2.87 -3.11
C LEU A 19 -0.98 2.92 -4.00
N ILE A 20 -1.17 1.89 -4.82
CA ILE A 20 -2.25 1.81 -5.82
C ILE A 20 -2.76 0.38 -5.93
N GLY A 21 -3.98 0.20 -6.47
CA GLY A 21 -4.63 -1.11 -6.65
C GLY A 21 -5.83 -1.34 -5.74
N MET A 22 -6.00 -0.54 -4.67
CA MET A 22 -7.18 -0.67 -3.79
C MET A 22 -8.49 -0.35 -4.52
N ASN A 23 -8.48 0.67 -5.39
CA ASN A 23 -9.64 1.03 -6.19
C ASN A 23 -9.97 -0.04 -7.25
N ASP A 24 -8.96 -0.69 -7.83
CA ASP A 24 -9.13 -1.79 -8.77
C ASP A 24 -9.89 -2.97 -8.13
N ILE A 25 -9.50 -3.34 -6.90
CA ILE A 25 -10.23 -4.35 -6.12
C ILE A 25 -11.67 -3.90 -5.82
N CYS A 26 -11.89 -2.62 -5.48
CA CYS A 26 -13.23 -2.07 -5.27
C CYS A 26 -14.09 -2.05 -6.54
N GLY A 27 -13.46 -1.94 -7.72
CA GLY A 27 -14.10 -1.96 -9.03
C GLY A 27 -14.23 -3.35 -9.66
N TYR A 28 -13.64 -4.39 -9.06
CA TYR A 28 -13.49 -5.71 -9.67
C TYR A 28 -14.82 -6.33 -10.15
N CYS A 29 -15.91 -6.21 -9.40
CA CYS A 29 -17.21 -6.76 -9.84
C CYS A 29 -17.81 -6.05 -11.05
N GLY A 30 -17.38 -4.82 -11.36
CA GLY A 30 -17.84 -4.07 -12.52
C GLY A 30 -17.15 -4.51 -13.82
N ASP A 31 -15.87 -4.85 -13.74
CA ASP A 31 -15.08 -5.33 -14.87
C ASP A 31 -13.90 -6.21 -14.40
N LYS A 32 -14.17 -7.51 -14.26
CA LYS A 32 -13.20 -8.50 -13.78
C LYS A 32 -11.97 -8.61 -14.68
N ALA A 33 -12.14 -8.41 -15.99
CA ALA A 33 -11.05 -8.51 -16.93
C ALA A 33 -10.12 -7.30 -16.79
N HIS A 34 -10.68 -6.08 -16.77
CA HIS A 34 -9.93 -4.85 -16.60
C HIS A 34 -9.15 -4.81 -15.29
N PHE A 35 -9.79 -5.19 -14.18
CA PHE A 35 -9.19 -5.21 -12.83
C PHE A 35 -8.59 -6.58 -12.44
N SER A 36 -8.25 -7.43 -13.43
CA SER A 36 -7.59 -8.70 -13.15
C SER A 36 -6.18 -8.50 -12.55
N ALA A 37 -5.70 -9.50 -11.80
CA ALA A 37 -4.34 -9.48 -11.25
C ALA A 37 -3.27 -9.38 -12.34
N ASN A 38 -3.50 -10.00 -13.51
CA ASN A 38 -2.62 -9.87 -14.68
C ASN A 38 -2.50 -8.41 -15.10
N ASN A 39 -3.61 -7.73 -15.37
CA ASN A 39 -3.59 -6.33 -15.82
C ASN A 39 -2.99 -5.39 -14.77
N TYR A 40 -3.26 -5.62 -13.48
CA TYR A 40 -2.63 -4.85 -12.41
C TYR A 40 -1.11 -4.95 -12.48
N ILE A 41 -0.59 -6.18 -12.56
CA ILE A 41 0.85 -6.43 -12.60
C ILE A 41 1.49 -5.91 -13.90
N ASP A 42 0.83 -6.07 -15.05
CA ASP A 42 1.31 -5.56 -16.32
C ASP A 42 1.42 -4.03 -16.30
N ARG A 43 0.42 -3.32 -15.76
CA ARG A 43 0.42 -1.86 -15.64
C ARG A 43 1.47 -1.36 -14.66
N ILE A 44 1.63 -2.02 -13.51
CA ILE A 44 2.69 -1.70 -12.55
C ILE A 44 4.07 -1.90 -13.18
N THR A 45 4.30 -3.06 -13.82
CA THR A 45 5.57 -3.40 -14.48
C THR A 45 5.92 -2.36 -15.54
N HIS A 46 4.97 -2.02 -16.41
CA HIS A 46 5.16 -0.99 -17.44
C HIS A 46 5.50 0.39 -16.84
N SER A 47 4.80 0.79 -15.78
CA SER A 47 5.05 2.07 -15.10
C SER A 47 6.44 2.10 -14.47
N LEU A 48 6.88 1.01 -13.86
CA LEU A 48 8.21 0.90 -13.26
C LEU A 48 9.33 0.88 -14.32
N ASP A 49 9.12 0.22 -15.46
CA ASP A 49 10.05 0.27 -16.61
C ASP A 49 10.22 1.72 -17.09
N MET A 50 9.11 2.45 -17.28
CA MET A 50 9.16 3.86 -17.68
C MET A 50 9.94 4.72 -16.68
N LEU A 51 9.71 4.53 -15.37
CA LEU A 51 10.45 5.26 -14.34
C LEU A 51 11.94 4.93 -14.36
N MET A 52 12.28 3.64 -14.49
CA MET A 52 13.66 3.17 -14.56
C MET A 52 14.41 3.72 -15.78
N ASP A 53 13.71 3.92 -16.89
CA ASP A 53 14.29 4.45 -18.14
C ASP A 53 14.39 5.97 -18.17
N LYS A 54 13.43 6.68 -17.56
CA LYS A 54 13.26 8.13 -17.73
C LYS A 54 13.71 8.97 -16.54
N VAL A 55 13.78 8.40 -15.34
CA VAL A 55 14.10 9.14 -14.12
C VAL A 55 15.46 8.73 -13.57
N PRO A 56 16.48 9.62 -13.60
CA PRO A 56 17.78 9.32 -13.01
C PRO A 56 17.69 9.36 -11.48
N ARG A 57 18.49 8.52 -10.80
CA ARG A 57 18.65 8.53 -9.33
C ARG A 57 17.32 8.47 -8.59
N MET A 58 16.66 7.32 -8.59
CA MET A 58 15.35 7.16 -7.96
C MET A 58 15.26 5.92 -7.08
N ILE A 59 14.66 6.09 -5.90
CA ILE A 59 14.18 5.01 -5.06
C ILE A 59 12.65 5.04 -5.11
N VAL A 60 12.05 3.91 -5.46
CA VAL A 60 10.59 3.73 -5.44
C VAL A 60 10.22 2.85 -4.26
N ASN A 61 9.48 3.40 -3.31
CA ASN A 61 8.75 2.64 -2.30
C ASN A 61 7.47 2.10 -2.95
N MET A 62 7.44 0.81 -3.26
CA MET A 62 6.21 0.15 -3.69
C MET A 62 5.51 -0.40 -2.45
N VAL A 63 4.43 0.26 -2.02
CA VAL A 63 3.68 -0.13 -0.82
C VAL A 63 2.73 -1.26 -1.18
N GLN A 64 2.79 -2.35 -0.39
CA GLN A 64 1.86 -3.45 -0.54
C GLN A 64 0.45 -3.01 -0.14
N ILE A 65 -0.55 -3.33 -0.95
CA ILE A 65 -1.95 -3.04 -0.59
C ILE A 65 -2.39 -3.87 0.63
N MET A 66 -3.31 -3.32 1.42
CA MET A 66 -3.93 -4.02 2.55
C MET A 66 -5.02 -5.00 2.12
N PRO A 67 -5.42 -5.97 2.97
CA PRO A 67 -6.57 -6.82 2.72
C PRO A 67 -7.88 -6.02 2.78
N LEU A 68 -8.51 -5.79 1.63
CA LEU A 68 -9.68 -4.90 1.58
C LEU A 68 -10.92 -5.44 2.31
N GLN A 69 -10.95 -6.72 2.67
CA GLN A 69 -12.01 -7.31 3.50
C GLN A 69 -12.20 -6.57 4.83
N LEU A 70 -11.17 -5.90 5.35
CA LEU A 70 -11.22 -5.11 6.58
C LEU A 70 -12.30 -4.01 6.54
N LEU A 71 -12.63 -3.51 5.34
CA LEU A 71 -13.67 -2.49 5.17
C LEU A 71 -15.05 -2.99 5.64
N ARG A 72 -15.28 -4.30 5.67
CA ARG A 72 -16.54 -4.89 6.13
C ARG A 72 -16.75 -4.72 7.64
N GLU A 73 -15.67 -4.54 8.41
CA GLU A 73 -15.75 -4.29 9.85
C GLU A 73 -16.23 -2.87 10.17
N MET A 74 -15.90 -1.90 9.30
CA MET A 74 -16.31 -0.51 9.41
C MET A 74 -17.83 -0.32 9.29
N ARG A 75 -18.51 -1.30 8.68
CA ARG A 75 -19.97 -1.28 8.46
C ARG A 75 -20.76 -1.62 9.73
N LYS A 76 -20.15 -2.08 10.81
CA LYS A 76 -20.88 -2.56 11.99
C LYS A 76 -20.85 -1.51 13.12
N PRO A 77 -22.00 -0.90 13.50
CA PRO A 77 -23.34 -0.94 12.91
C PRO A 77 -23.50 0.01 11.70
N PHE A 78 -24.39 -0.36 10.78
CA PHE A 78 -24.61 0.27 9.46
C PHE A 78 -24.80 1.79 9.47
N THR A 79 -25.24 2.33 10.60
CA THR A 79 -25.53 3.75 10.80
C THR A 79 -24.27 4.61 10.89
N GLN A 80 -23.10 4.03 11.21
CA GLN A 80 -21.89 4.82 11.43
C GLN A 80 -21.16 5.20 10.12
N CYS A 81 -21.27 4.37 9.07
CA CYS A 81 -20.53 4.53 7.83
C CYS A 81 -21.43 4.36 6.59
N PRO A 82 -22.42 5.25 6.38
CA PRO A 82 -23.39 5.10 5.29
C PRO A 82 -22.77 5.29 3.89
N LEU A 83 -21.67 6.05 3.78
CA LEU A 83 -21.03 6.36 2.50
C LEU A 83 -20.12 5.24 1.98
N LEU A 84 -19.64 4.37 2.88
CA LEU A 84 -18.70 3.30 2.55
C LEU A 84 -19.24 2.31 1.48
N ARG A 85 -20.56 2.13 1.43
CA ARG A 85 -21.22 1.30 0.42
C ARG A 85 -21.09 1.84 -1.01
N PHE A 86 -20.80 3.12 -1.17
CA PHE A 86 -20.67 3.79 -2.46
C PHE A 86 -19.20 3.90 -2.90
N THR A 87 -18.25 3.94 -1.96
CA THR A 87 -16.82 4.04 -2.29
C THR A 87 -16.21 2.69 -2.68
N CYS A 88 -16.60 1.60 -2.00
CA CYS A 88 -16.12 0.25 -2.29
C CYS A 88 -17.28 -0.75 -2.21
N GLN A 89 -18.27 -0.58 -3.09
CA GLN A 89 -19.51 -1.36 -3.08
C GLN A 89 -19.23 -2.87 -3.14
N CYS A 90 -18.38 -3.28 -4.08
CA CYS A 90 -18.00 -4.66 -4.30
C CYS A 90 -17.60 -5.40 -3.02
N MET A 91 -16.67 -4.82 -2.25
CA MET A 91 -16.18 -5.43 -1.03
C MET A 91 -17.19 -5.34 0.13
N THR A 92 -18.00 -4.28 0.19
CA THR A 92 -18.78 -3.94 1.40
C THR A 92 -20.23 -4.42 1.35
N THR A 93 -20.80 -4.62 0.17
CA THR A 93 -22.21 -5.06 -0.01
C THR A 93 -22.36 -6.52 -0.39
N THR A 94 -21.29 -7.17 -0.88
CA THR A 94 -21.33 -8.60 -1.21
C THR A 94 -21.71 -9.41 0.02
N LYS A 95 -22.53 -10.45 -0.16
CA LYS A 95 -23.04 -11.29 0.92
C LYS A 95 -21.88 -11.98 1.64
N SER A 96 -21.95 -12.08 2.97
CA SER A 96 -20.97 -12.86 3.72
C SER A 96 -21.05 -14.34 3.34
N ASP A 97 -19.91 -15.03 3.38
CA ASP A 97 -19.79 -16.46 3.07
C ASP A 97 -20.27 -16.85 1.66
N SER A 98 -20.21 -15.90 0.72
CA SER A 98 -20.59 -16.12 -0.68
C SER A 98 -19.37 -16.37 -1.57
N PRO A 99 -19.52 -17.16 -2.66
CA PRO A 99 -18.43 -17.38 -3.63
C PRO A 99 -17.83 -16.09 -4.17
N GLU A 100 -18.65 -15.05 -4.37
CA GLU A 100 -18.20 -13.77 -4.89
C GLU A 100 -17.31 -13.02 -3.88
N LEU A 101 -17.58 -13.14 -2.57
CA LEU A 101 -16.71 -12.56 -1.55
C LEU A 101 -15.38 -13.32 -1.48
N TYR A 102 -15.40 -14.65 -1.58
CA TYR A 102 -14.19 -15.46 -1.62
C TYR A 102 -13.31 -15.08 -2.82
N GLU A 103 -13.91 -14.96 -4.01
CA GLU A 103 -13.22 -14.51 -5.22
C GLU A 103 -12.57 -13.13 -5.04
N LEU A 104 -13.25 -12.17 -4.42
CA LEU A 104 -12.68 -10.84 -4.17
C LEU A 104 -11.49 -10.86 -3.22
N VAL A 105 -11.56 -11.69 -2.18
CA VAL A 105 -10.45 -11.89 -1.25
C VAL A 105 -9.28 -12.55 -1.97
N GLU A 106 -9.53 -13.57 -2.79
CA GLU A 106 -8.51 -14.24 -3.60
C GLU A 106 -7.82 -13.29 -4.58
N VAL A 107 -8.57 -12.42 -5.29
CA VAL A 107 -7.97 -11.44 -6.20
C VAL A 107 -7.08 -10.44 -5.45
N ASN A 108 -7.49 -9.99 -4.26
CA ASN A 108 -6.64 -9.12 -3.43
C ASN A 108 -5.34 -9.82 -3.01
N LEU A 109 -5.41 -11.10 -2.61
CA LEU A 109 -4.23 -11.90 -2.28
C LEU A 109 -3.33 -12.12 -3.49
N GLU A 110 -3.92 -12.34 -4.66
CA GLU A 110 -3.17 -12.54 -5.91
C GLU A 110 -2.44 -11.26 -6.35
N TYR A 111 -3.04 -10.08 -6.14
CA TYR A 111 -2.35 -8.79 -6.31
C TYR A 111 -1.13 -8.69 -5.39
N GLN A 112 -1.25 -9.12 -4.14
CA GLN A 112 -0.14 -9.10 -3.18
C GLN A 112 0.98 -10.03 -3.62
N LYS A 113 0.65 -11.30 -3.82
CA LYS A 113 1.61 -12.35 -4.20
C LYS A 113 2.36 -12.01 -5.49
N ARG A 114 1.66 -11.63 -6.56
CA ARG A 114 2.31 -11.37 -7.85
C ARG A 114 3.16 -10.11 -7.84
N LEU A 115 2.79 -9.11 -7.04
CA LEU A 115 3.61 -7.92 -6.89
C LEU A 115 4.93 -8.27 -6.20
N GLU A 116 4.88 -9.08 -5.14
CA GLU A 116 6.08 -9.62 -4.48
C GLU A 116 6.97 -10.39 -5.46
N GLU A 117 6.39 -11.31 -6.24
CA GLU A 117 7.11 -12.10 -7.24
C GLU A 117 7.83 -11.20 -8.25
N VAL A 118 7.15 -10.22 -8.84
CA VAL A 118 7.73 -9.30 -9.82
C VAL A 118 8.85 -8.47 -9.22
N LEU A 119 8.70 -7.95 -8.01
CA LEU A 119 9.73 -7.14 -7.37
C LEU A 119 10.92 -7.97 -6.88
N SER A 120 10.70 -9.24 -6.52
CA SER A 120 11.76 -10.17 -6.11
C SER A 120 12.63 -10.66 -7.29
N SER A 121 12.19 -10.47 -8.53
CA SER A 121 12.91 -10.89 -9.74
C SER A 121 14.27 -10.20 -9.95
N GLY A 122 14.54 -9.10 -9.25
CA GLY A 122 15.76 -8.31 -9.43
C GLY A 122 15.75 -7.39 -10.66
N ARG A 123 14.68 -7.41 -11.48
CA ARG A 123 14.52 -6.56 -12.67
C ARG A 123 14.65 -5.07 -12.38
N PHE A 124 14.05 -4.61 -11.27
CA PHE A 124 13.94 -3.18 -10.94
C PHE A 124 15.07 -2.69 -10.03
N PHE A 125 16.31 -3.01 -10.40
CA PHE A 125 17.49 -2.53 -9.70
C PHE A 125 18.66 -2.26 -10.65
N LYS A 126 19.28 -1.10 -10.49
CA LYS A 126 20.60 -0.74 -11.06
C LYS A 126 21.28 0.29 -10.14
N LYS A 127 22.48 0.74 -10.52
CA LYS A 127 23.32 1.65 -9.73
C LYS A 127 22.59 2.90 -9.22
N ASP A 128 21.67 3.45 -10.00
CA ASP A 128 20.96 4.71 -9.75
C ASP A 128 19.43 4.53 -9.69
N PHE A 129 18.94 3.30 -9.53
CA PHE A 129 17.51 3.03 -9.46
C PHE A 129 17.21 1.78 -8.64
N ALA A 130 16.25 1.85 -7.73
CA ALA A 130 15.77 0.69 -6.99
C ALA A 130 14.27 0.79 -6.69
N VAL A 131 13.55 -0.30 -6.90
CA VAL A 131 12.19 -0.48 -6.38
C VAL A 131 12.25 -1.39 -5.16
N VAL A 132 11.69 -0.91 -4.04
CA VAL A 132 11.70 -1.61 -2.76
C VAL A 132 10.27 -1.82 -2.31
N LEU A 133 9.90 -3.08 -2.10
CA LEU A 133 8.61 -3.43 -1.52
C LEU A 133 8.55 -2.97 -0.05
N GLN A 134 7.47 -2.30 0.32
CA GLN A 134 7.16 -1.90 1.70
C GLN A 134 5.87 -2.60 2.16
N PRO A 135 5.97 -3.78 2.78
CA PRO A 135 4.83 -4.64 3.09
C PRO A 135 4.06 -4.27 4.35
N PHE A 136 4.34 -3.13 5.00
CA PHE A 136 3.79 -2.80 6.32
C PHE A 136 2.25 -2.87 6.44
N LEU A 137 1.51 -2.73 5.34
CA LEU A 137 0.04 -2.85 5.30
C LEU A 137 -0.49 -4.25 4.96
N MET A 138 0.36 -5.16 4.49
CA MET A 138 -0.03 -6.47 3.93
C MET A 138 -0.89 -7.31 4.88
N HIS A 139 -0.62 -7.24 6.18
CA HIS A 139 -1.33 -7.96 7.23
C HIS A 139 -1.90 -7.02 8.29
N THR A 140 -2.33 -5.83 7.87
CA THR A 140 -2.86 -4.84 8.80
C THR A 140 -4.25 -5.16 9.31
N SER A 141 -4.60 -4.57 10.45
CA SER A 141 -5.87 -4.76 11.15
C SER A 141 -6.63 -3.43 11.24
N VAL A 142 -7.93 -3.47 11.54
CA VAL A 142 -8.69 -2.23 11.76
C VAL A 142 -8.31 -1.66 13.14
N PRO A 143 -7.99 -0.35 13.25
CA PRO A 143 -7.75 0.29 14.53
C PRO A 143 -8.97 0.16 15.47
N ARG A 144 -8.72 -0.16 16.75
CA ARG A 144 -9.76 -0.33 17.76
C ARG A 144 -9.50 0.53 18.99
N LYS A 145 -10.60 0.97 19.62
CA LYS A 145 -10.60 1.61 20.94
C LYS A 145 -10.41 0.54 22.05
N PRO A 146 -10.10 0.93 23.29
CA PRO A 146 -9.97 -0.01 24.42
C PRO A 146 -11.22 -0.88 24.65
N ASN A 147 -12.40 -0.41 24.25
CA ASN A 147 -13.66 -1.16 24.33
C ASN A 147 -13.90 -2.13 23.15
N GLY A 148 -12.90 -2.33 22.28
CA GLY A 148 -12.96 -3.25 21.13
C GLY A 148 -13.70 -2.73 19.90
N LYS A 149 -14.41 -1.59 19.99
CA LYS A 149 -15.06 -0.97 18.83
C LYS A 149 -14.02 -0.38 17.89
N VAL A 150 -14.35 -0.36 16.60
CA VAL A 150 -13.56 0.32 15.58
C VAL A 150 -13.33 1.78 15.98
N ASP A 151 -12.09 2.25 15.87
CA ASP A 151 -11.75 3.65 16.07
C ASP A 151 -11.89 4.42 14.75
N LEU A 152 -13.08 4.95 14.50
CA LEU A 152 -13.38 5.73 13.30
C LEU A 152 -12.55 7.02 13.17
N THR A 153 -11.86 7.47 14.23
CA THR A 153 -11.02 8.68 14.16
C THR A 153 -9.81 8.53 13.22
N TYR A 154 -9.45 7.30 12.83
CA TYR A 154 -8.41 7.03 11.83
C TYR A 154 -8.89 7.19 10.38
N PHE A 155 -10.18 7.43 10.17
CA PHE A 155 -10.81 7.50 8.85
C PHE A 155 -11.51 8.84 8.65
N SER A 156 -11.70 9.20 7.39
CA SER A 156 -12.50 10.34 6.97
C SER A 156 -14.00 10.05 7.13
N LEU A 157 -14.86 11.03 6.83
CA LEU A 157 -16.32 10.92 6.95
C LEU A 157 -16.93 9.79 6.10
N ASP A 158 -16.22 9.33 5.07
CA ASP A 158 -16.67 8.21 4.23
C ASP A 158 -16.31 6.82 4.77
N CYS A 159 -15.54 6.75 5.87
CA CYS A 159 -14.99 5.53 6.46
C CYS A 159 -14.15 4.68 5.49
N PHE A 160 -13.63 5.27 4.42
CA PHE A 160 -12.80 4.62 3.40
C PHE A 160 -11.43 5.30 3.32
N HIS A 161 -11.41 6.62 3.09
CA HIS A 161 -10.17 7.38 3.11
C HIS A 161 -9.67 7.55 4.55
N LEU A 162 -8.35 7.63 4.71
CA LEU A 162 -7.73 7.86 6.01
C LEU A 162 -7.91 9.33 6.43
N SER A 163 -8.07 9.55 7.73
CA SER A 163 -7.95 10.90 8.30
C SER A 163 -6.47 11.29 8.39
N VAL A 164 -6.17 12.51 8.85
CA VAL A 164 -4.80 12.91 9.21
C VAL A 164 -4.17 11.90 10.17
N LYS A 165 -4.90 11.47 11.20
CA LYS A 165 -4.45 10.44 12.16
C LYS A 165 -4.15 9.10 11.48
N GLY A 166 -4.96 8.68 10.51
CA GLY A 166 -4.68 7.47 9.72
C GLY A 166 -3.44 7.62 8.83
N HIS A 167 -3.27 8.77 8.19
CA HIS A 167 -2.09 9.07 7.37
C HIS A 167 -0.80 9.14 8.20
N GLU A 168 -0.84 9.67 9.43
CA GLU A 168 0.31 9.66 10.34
C GLU A 168 0.79 8.23 10.63
N GLU A 169 -0.13 7.29 10.84
CA GLU A 169 0.21 5.89 11.07
C GLU A 169 0.81 5.22 9.83
N LEU A 170 0.25 5.51 8.65
CA LEU A 170 0.79 5.03 7.38
C LEU A 170 2.21 5.55 7.15
N ALA A 171 2.46 6.82 7.47
CA ALA A 171 3.77 7.44 7.36
C ALA A 171 4.79 6.79 8.32
N LYS A 172 4.40 6.49 9.57
CA LYS A 172 5.25 5.77 10.54
C LYS A 172 5.58 4.35 10.07
N GLY A 173 4.58 3.64 9.55
CA GLY A 173 4.77 2.29 9.00
C GLY A 173 5.75 2.28 7.83
N LEU A 174 5.55 3.17 6.85
CA LEU A 174 6.46 3.34 5.71
C LEU A 174 7.86 3.73 6.15
N TRP A 175 7.98 4.71 7.05
CA TRP A 175 9.27 5.17 7.57
C TRP A 175 10.06 4.00 8.17
N ASN A 176 9.46 3.25 9.09
CA ASN A 176 10.11 2.10 9.71
C ASN A 176 10.56 1.08 8.66
N ASN A 177 9.69 0.75 7.70
CA ASN A 177 9.99 -0.20 6.63
C ASN A 177 11.15 0.25 5.73
N MET A 178 11.32 1.54 5.45
CA MET A 178 12.47 2.04 4.66
C MET A 178 13.82 1.73 5.32
N PHE A 179 13.87 1.73 6.66
CA PHE A 179 15.07 1.48 7.46
C PHE A 179 15.16 0.05 8.02
N GLU A 180 14.30 -0.85 7.56
CA GLU A 180 14.36 -2.28 7.88
C GLU A 180 14.97 -3.07 6.70
N PRO A 181 15.85 -4.07 6.98
CA PRO A 181 16.45 -4.90 5.94
C PRO A 181 15.40 -5.52 5.01
N VAL A 182 15.70 -5.57 3.71
CA VAL A 182 14.83 -6.23 2.73
C VAL A 182 14.70 -7.72 3.09
N GLY A 183 13.48 -8.23 3.11
CA GLY A 183 13.17 -9.58 3.57
C GLY A 183 12.89 -9.70 5.08
N GLN A 184 13.15 -8.64 5.88
CA GLN A 184 12.90 -8.60 7.32
C GLN A 184 12.04 -7.40 7.72
N LYS A 185 11.27 -6.86 6.77
CA LYS A 185 10.38 -5.71 6.99
C LYS A 185 9.18 -6.12 7.83
N THR A 186 8.81 -5.27 8.77
CA THR A 186 7.69 -5.51 9.68
C THR A 186 6.35 -5.22 9.04
N THR A 187 5.30 -5.90 9.52
CA THR A 187 3.89 -5.59 9.21
C THR A 187 3.21 -4.94 10.40
N VAL A 188 2.40 -3.90 10.17
CA VAL A 188 1.69 -3.17 11.23
C VAL A 188 0.46 -3.97 11.62
N ARG A 189 0.48 -4.57 12.80
CA ARG A 189 -0.63 -5.39 13.33
C ARG A 189 -1.49 -4.68 14.39
N SER A 190 -1.01 -3.57 14.93
CA SER A 190 -1.65 -2.83 16.01
C SER A 190 -1.33 -1.34 15.92
N TYR A 191 -2.25 -0.52 16.42
CA TYR A 191 -2.12 0.94 16.47
C TYR A 191 -2.11 1.45 17.91
N PRO A 192 -1.37 2.54 18.21
CA PRO A 192 -0.53 3.29 17.29
C PRO A 192 0.81 2.59 17.00
N THR A 193 1.35 2.85 15.81
CA THR A 193 2.66 2.41 15.32
C THR A 193 3.74 3.23 16.00
N ARG A 194 4.73 2.55 16.59
CA ARG A 194 5.89 3.22 17.16
C ARG A 194 6.84 3.65 16.04
N LEU A 195 7.13 4.95 15.95
CA LEU A 195 8.16 5.48 15.06
C LEU A 195 9.55 5.06 15.54
N ARG A 196 10.39 4.55 14.64
CA ARG A 196 11.77 4.12 14.92
C ARG A 196 12.76 5.08 14.28
N CYS A 197 13.81 5.42 15.02
CA CYS A 197 14.96 6.12 14.47
C CYS A 197 15.84 5.13 13.69
N PRO A 198 16.42 5.54 12.54
CA PRO A 198 17.44 4.74 11.87
C PRO A 198 18.62 4.45 12.81
N PRO A 199 19.20 3.24 12.75
CA PRO A 199 20.39 2.91 13.55
C PRO A 199 21.59 3.74 13.11
N ALA A 200 22.49 4.06 14.05
CA ALA A 200 23.69 4.84 13.76
C ALA A 200 24.66 4.07 12.84
N GLU A 201 24.64 2.74 12.92
CA GLU A 201 25.46 1.83 12.13
C GLU A 201 25.02 1.79 10.66
N HIS A 202 23.74 2.03 10.38
CA HIS A 202 23.19 2.04 9.02
C HIS A 202 22.03 3.07 8.88
N PRO A 203 22.33 4.36 8.73
CA PRO A 203 21.34 5.43 8.65
C PRO A 203 20.74 5.58 7.23
N TYR A 204 20.79 4.54 6.40
CA TYR A 204 20.38 4.58 4.99
C TYR A 204 19.16 3.70 4.71
N ILE A 205 18.41 4.04 3.64
CA ILE A 205 17.31 3.23 3.15
C ILE A 205 17.85 1.90 2.60
N TYR A 206 17.26 0.78 3.03
CA TYR A 206 17.59 -0.53 2.50
C TYR A 206 16.98 -0.75 1.11
N THR A 207 17.83 -1.02 0.12
CA THR A 207 17.41 -1.25 -1.27
C THR A 207 17.63 -2.67 -1.78
N ARG A 208 18.33 -3.53 -1.02
CA ARG A 208 18.53 -4.97 -1.29
C ARG A 208 18.66 -5.79 0.00
N PRO A 209 18.46 -7.12 -0.06
CA PRO A 209 18.91 -8.03 0.99
C PRO A 209 20.43 -7.89 1.18
N GLN A 210 20.89 -7.92 2.44
CA GLN A 210 22.32 -8.02 2.76
C GLN A 210 22.80 -9.47 2.67
#